data_AF-A0A5J5UJC2-F1
#
_entry.id   AF-A0A5J5UJC2-F1
#
_cell.length_a   1.000
_cell.length_b   1.000
_cell.length_c   1.000
_cell.angle_alpha   90.00
_cell.angle_beta   90.00
_cell.angle_gamma   90.00
#
_symmetry.space_group_name_H-M   'P 1'
#
loop_
_entity.id
_entity.type
_entity.pdbx_description
1 polymer ?
#
loop_
_entity_poly.entity_id
_entity_poly.type
_entity_poly.pdbx_seq_one_letter_code
_entity_poly.pdbx_strand_id
1 'polypeptide(L)'
;MSYDDVEIEDMQWNEELQAYTYPCPCGDLFQITKEELKIGEEIACCPSCSLYITVIYNAEDFADKKSNNNLEPPKRQPWTLLETFRMANGKLVL
;
A
#
# COMPACT_ATOMS: atom_id res chain seq x y z
N MET A 1 6.49 -14.89 12.32
CA MET A 1 5.83 -15.12 11.01
C MET A 1 5.02 -13.86 10.74
N SER A 2 5.14 -13.29 9.53
CA SER A 2 4.34 -12.13 9.11
C SER A 2 2.85 -12.50 9.10
N TYR A 3 2.00 -11.49 9.26
CA TYR A 3 0.55 -11.66 9.13
C TYR A 3 0.16 -11.92 7.67
N ASP A 4 0.79 -11.21 6.74
CA ASP A 4 0.60 -11.31 5.29
C ASP A 4 1.84 -10.78 4.54
N ASP A 5 1.89 -11.05 3.25
CA ASP A 5 2.89 -10.51 2.32
C ASP A 5 2.17 -9.63 1.28
N VAL A 6 2.55 -8.35 1.20
CA VAL A 6 1.81 -7.33 0.43
C VAL A 6 2.75 -6.63 -0.54
N GLU A 7 2.34 -6.47 -1.80
CA GLU A 7 3.09 -5.72 -2.81
C GLU A 7 3.07 -4.21 -2.49
N ILE A 8 4.19 -3.52 -2.68
CA ILE A 8 4.30 -2.08 -2.41
C ILE A 8 3.33 -1.25 -3.26
N GLU A 9 2.95 -1.74 -4.43
CA GLU A 9 1.96 -1.15 -5.32
C GLU A 9 0.53 -1.15 -4.75
N ASP A 10 0.23 -2.06 -3.82
CA ASP A 10 -1.07 -2.17 -3.15
C ASP A 10 -1.13 -1.34 -1.85
N MET A 11 0.00 -0.76 -1.42
CA MET A 11 0.05 0.14 -0.27
C MET A 11 -0.26 1.59 -0.67
N GLN A 12 -0.86 2.34 0.26
CA GLN A 12 -1.19 3.75 0.05
C GLN A 12 -0.10 4.65 0.65
N TRP A 13 0.49 5.52 -0.18
CA TRP A 13 1.41 6.55 0.29
C TRP A 13 0.67 7.62 1.12
N ASN A 14 1.22 7.93 2.30
CA ASN A 14 0.78 9.01 3.17
C ASN A 14 1.88 10.09 3.25
N GLU A 15 1.60 11.27 2.68
CA GLU A 15 2.55 12.40 2.64
C GLU A 15 2.85 13.00 4.02
N GLU A 16 1.92 12.96 4.97
CA GLU A 16 2.12 13.51 6.30
C GLU A 16 3.06 12.63 7.13
N LEU A 17 2.95 11.31 6.97
CA LEU A 17 3.77 10.33 7.67
C LEU A 17 5.06 9.96 6.91
N GLN A 18 5.17 10.34 5.64
CA GLN A 18 6.22 9.88 4.72
C GLN A 18 6.36 8.34 4.71
N ALA A 19 5.22 7.66 4.75
CA ALA A 19 5.14 6.21 4.88
C ALA A 19 4.11 5.59 3.93
N TYR A 20 4.39 4.38 3.50
CA TYR A 20 3.41 3.51 2.86
C TYR A 20 2.56 2.84 3.93
N THR A 21 1.25 2.87 3.73
CA THR A 21 0.26 2.41 4.70
C THR A 21 -0.65 1.33 4.12
N TYR A 22 -1.04 0.37 4.96
CA TYR A 22 -1.94 -0.73 4.58
C TYR A 22 -2.90 -1.07 5.74
N PRO A 23 -4.19 -1.37 5.49
CA PRO A 23 -5.16 -1.62 6.55
C PRO A 23 -4.78 -2.81 7.44
N CYS A 24 -4.80 -2.58 8.75
CA CYS A 24 -4.59 -3.62 9.76
C CYS A 24 -5.94 -4.12 10.31
N PRO A 25 -6.13 -5.44 10.53
CA PRO A 25 -7.38 -5.98 11.09
C PRO A 25 -7.75 -5.47 12.48
N CYS A 26 -6.84 -4.78 13.19
CA CYS A 26 -7.13 -4.14 14.48
C CYS A 26 -7.88 -2.81 14.36
N GLY A 27 -7.98 -2.24 13.15
CA GLY A 27 -8.63 -0.95 12.88
C GLY A 27 -7.68 0.21 12.56
N ASP A 28 -6.37 0.02 12.77
CA ASP A 28 -5.33 0.98 12.40
C ASP A 28 -4.61 0.59 11.08
N LEU A 29 -3.47 1.21 10.81
CA LEU A 29 -2.69 1.02 9.59
C LEU A 29 -1.31 0.43 9.92
N PHE A 30 -0.90 -0.58 9.15
CA PHE A 30 0.52 -0.91 9.02
C PHE A 30 1.24 0.25 8.35
N GLN A 31 2.48 0.52 8.74
CA GLN A 31 3.29 1.61 8.21
C GLN A 31 4.74 1.17 8.00
N ILE A 32 5.33 1.61 6.89
CA ILE A 32 6.78 1.54 6.60
C ILE A 32 7.21 2.82 5.89
N THR A 33 8.29 3.43 6.35
CA THR A 33 8.80 4.68 5.78
C THR A 33 9.57 4.44 4.48
N LYS A 34 9.67 5.47 3.65
CA LYS A 34 10.48 5.40 2.44
C LYS A 34 11.96 5.18 2.77
N GLU A 35 12.44 5.77 3.86
CA GLU A 35 13.81 5.63 4.34
C GLU A 35 14.13 4.19 4.75
N GLU A 36 13.17 3.49 5.36
CA GLU A 36 13.26 2.07 5.69
C GLU A 36 13.39 1.22 4.42
N LEU A 37 12.52 1.43 3.42
CA LEU A 37 12.62 0.73 2.13
C LEU A 37 13.96 0.99 1.42
N LYS A 38 14.54 2.19 1.58
CA LYS A 38 15.85 2.53 1.00
C LYS A 38 17.00 1.74 1.59
N ILE A 39 16.92 1.35 2.86
CA ILE A 39 17.99 0.60 3.54
C ILE A 39 17.79 -0.92 3.42
N GLY A 40 16.75 -1.38 2.72
CA GLY A 40 16.44 -2.79 2.55
C GLY A 40 15.50 -3.36 3.59
N GLU A 41 14.82 -2.52 4.39
CA GLU A 41 13.82 -2.97 5.34
C GLU A 41 12.52 -3.32 4.61
N GLU A 42 11.84 -4.37 5.05
CA GLU A 42 10.62 -4.88 4.41
C GLU A 42 9.48 -5.11 5.41
N ILE A 43 9.68 -4.79 6.69
CA ILE A 43 8.70 -5.04 7.73
C ILE A 43 7.86 -3.79 8.00
N ALA A 44 6.59 -3.80 7.57
CA ALA A 44 5.63 -2.78 7.95
C ALA A 44 4.93 -3.15 9.27
N CYS A 45 5.03 -2.27 10.26
CA CYS A 45 4.49 -2.50 11.60
C CYS A 45 3.21 -1.69 11.82
N CYS A 46 2.26 -2.22 12.59
CA CYS A 46 1.11 -1.45 13.05
C CYS A 46 1.45 -0.79 14.41
N PRO A 47 1.16 0.51 14.64
CA PRO A 47 1.47 1.16 15.92
C PRO A 47 0.54 0.75 17.06
N SER A 48 -0.65 0.25 16.75
CA SER A 48 -1.69 -0.08 17.74
C SER A 48 -1.75 -1.54 18.12
N CYS A 49 -1.10 -2.42 17.36
CA CYS A 49 -0.96 -3.83 17.70
C CYS A 49 0.49 -4.28 17.52
N SER A 50 0.80 -5.54 17.81
CA SER A 50 2.13 -6.12 17.61
C SER A 50 2.25 -6.90 16.30
N LEU A 51 1.30 -6.71 15.38
CA LEU A 51 1.32 -7.38 14.07
C LEU A 51 2.24 -6.64 13.11
N TYR A 52 2.72 -7.38 12.13
CA TYR A 52 3.52 -6.87 11.02
C TYR A 52 3.22 -7.66 9.75
N ILE A 53 3.45 -7.03 8.60
CA ILE A 53 3.39 -7.65 7.28
C ILE A 53 4.76 -7.54 6.59
N THR A 54 5.04 -8.44 5.65
CA THR A 54 6.20 -8.33 4.77
C THR A 54 5.80 -7.52 3.54
N VAL A 55 6.61 -6.54 3.18
CA VAL A 55 6.39 -5.71 2.01
C VAL A 55 7.26 -6.22 0.87
N ILE A 56 6.64 -6.64 -0.24
CA ILE A 56 7.32 -7.10 -1.44
C ILE A 56 7.57 -5.90 -2.34
N TYR A 57 8.84 -5.56 -2.58
CA TYR A 57 9.25 -4.42 -3.42
C TYR A 57 10.59 -4.67 -4.12
N ASN A 58 10.86 -3.86 -5.15
CA ASN A 58 12.18 -3.82 -5.78
C ASN A 58 13.03 -2.70 -5.14
N ALA A 59 14.18 -3.04 -4.55
CA ALA A 59 15.07 -2.05 -3.95
C ALA A 59 15.55 -0.96 -4.94
N GLU A 60 15.63 -1.28 -6.23
CA GLU A 60 16.01 -0.34 -7.29
C GLU A 60 15.00 0.82 -7.48
N ASP A 61 13.74 0.63 -7.07
CA ASP A 61 12.71 1.67 -7.16
C ASP A 61 12.90 2.77 -6.11
N PHE A 62 13.52 2.40 -4.99
CA PHE A 62 13.80 3.30 -3.87
C PHE A 62 15.26 3.77 -3.80
N ALA A 63 16.17 3.07 -4.47
CA ALA A 63 17.57 3.49 -4.60
C ALA A 63 17.67 4.90 -5.21
N ASP A 64 18.55 5.74 -4.66
CA ASP A 64 18.76 7.10 -5.15
C ASP A 64 19.34 7.05 -6.58
N LYS A 65 18.47 7.16 -7.59
CA LYS A 65 18.87 7.17 -9.01
C LYS A 65 19.74 8.40 -9.26
N LYS A 66 21.06 8.20 -9.42
CA LYS A 66 21.91 9.16 -10.16
C LYS A 66 21.36 9.23 -11.59
N SER A 67 20.61 10.31 -11.86
CA SER A 67 19.95 10.67 -13.11
C SER A 67 20.47 9.97 -14.37
N ASN A 68 19.67 9.05 -14.91
CA ASN A 68 19.47 8.95 -16.36
C ASN A 68 18.14 8.25 -16.68
N ASN A 69 17.16 9.06 -17.10
CA ASN A 69 16.05 8.81 -18.00
C ASN A 69 15.49 7.37 -18.13
N ASN A 70 14.32 7.11 -17.52
CA ASN A 70 13.06 6.66 -18.16
C ASN A 70 12.09 6.28 -17.02
N LEU A 71 11.07 7.09 -16.77
CA LEU A 71 9.96 6.70 -15.88
C LEU A 71 8.81 6.20 -16.75
N GLU A 72 8.53 4.90 -16.65
CA GLU A 72 7.30 4.32 -17.16
C GLU A 72 6.10 4.89 -16.38
N PRO A 73 4.97 5.18 -17.06
CA PRO A 73 3.80 5.75 -16.41
C PRO A 73 3.12 4.72 -15.48
N PRO A 74 2.63 5.14 -14.30
CA PRO A 74 1.88 4.25 -13.42
C PRO A 74 0.57 3.81 -14.09
N LYS A 75 0.50 2.51 -14.39
CA LYS A 75 -0.67 1.80 -14.89
C LYS A 75 -1.78 1.79 -13.84
N ARG A 76 -2.71 2.73 -13.94
CA ARG A 76 -3.97 2.74 -13.19
C ARG A 76 -4.81 1.51 -13.56
N GLN A 77 -5.13 0.66 -12.58
CA GLN A 77 -6.27 -0.24 -12.65
C GLN A 77 -7.43 0.44 -11.90
N PRO A 78 -8.61 0.66 -12.48
CA PRO A 78 -9.79 1.03 -11.69
C PRO A 78 -10.40 -0.22 -11.03
N TRP A 79 -10.21 -0.38 -9.71
CA TRP A 79 -10.98 -1.32 -8.88
C TRP A 79 -12.35 -0.73 -8.54
N THR A 80 -13.22 -0.55 -9.54
CA THR A 80 -14.65 -0.23 -9.29
C THR A 80 -15.53 -1.45 -9.54
N LEU A 81 -15.10 -2.63 -9.11
CA LEU A 81 -15.91 -3.84 -9.24
C LEU A 81 -16.03 -4.62 -7.93
N LEU A 82 -16.30 -3.94 -6.81
CA LEU A 82 -16.90 -4.43 -5.56
C LEU A 82 -17.26 -3.12 -4.82
N GLU A 83 -18.51 -2.68 -4.64
CA GLU A 83 -19.70 -3.35 -4.14
C GLU A 83 -20.96 -2.52 -4.43
N THR A 84 -22.12 -3.17 -4.28
CA THR A 84 -23.46 -2.61 -4.02
C THR A 84 -24.49 -2.51 -5.16
N PHE A 85 -24.72 -3.60 -5.89
CA PHE A 85 -26.09 -3.90 -6.35
C PHE A 85 -26.79 -4.84 -5.37
N ARG A 86 -27.13 -4.31 -4.18
CA ARG A 86 -28.19 -4.90 -3.35
C ARG A 86 -29.52 -4.42 -3.92
N MET A 87 -30.08 -5.21 -4.83
CA MET A 87 -31.44 -4.99 -5.32
C MET A 87 -32.43 -5.20 -4.17
N ALA A 88 -32.86 -4.12 -3.55
CA ALA A 88 -34.10 -4.09 -2.79
C ALA A 88 -34.99 -2.97 -3.36
N ASN A 89 -36.08 -3.38 -4.03
CA ASN A 89 -37.23 -2.54 -4.38
C ASN A 89 -37.06 -1.46 -5.46
N GLY A 90 -36.54 -1.86 -6.64
CA GLY A 90 -37.05 -1.35 -7.92
C GLY A 90 -37.14 0.18 -8.11
N LYS A 91 -36.15 0.95 -7.67
CA LYS A 91 -36.07 2.38 -8.01
C LYS A 91 -34.63 2.79 -8.32
N LEU A 92 -34.41 3.10 -9.59
CA LEU A 92 -33.19 3.74 -10.10
C LEU A 92 -33.18 5.19 -9.59
N VAL A 93 -32.15 5.57 -8.86
CA VAL A 93 -31.87 6.98 -8.55
C VAL A 93 -30.50 7.28 -9.14
N LEU A 94 -30.51 8.14 -10.16
CA LEU A 94 -29.33 8.71 -10.81
C LEU A 94 -28.68 9.77 -9.92
#